data_AF-A0A4Q7EMN9-F1
#
_entry.id   AF-A0A4Q7EMN9-F1
#
_cell.length_a   1.000
_cell.length_b   1.000
_cell.length_c   1.000
_cell.angle_alpha   90.00
_cell.angle_beta   90.00
_cell.angle_gamma   90.00
#
_symmetry.space_group_name_H-M   'P 1'
#
loop_
_entity.id
_entity.type
_entity.pdbx_description
1 polymer ?
#
loop_
_entity_poly.entity_id
_entity_poly.type
_entity_poly.pdbx_seq_one_letter_code
_entity_poly.pdbx_strand_id
1 'polypeptide(L)'
;MTITAREASKLFNSNKLSALADGDYSHVEKVAKGFLNQEITNFNVCDVYEHTYKRLSQEYRSEYYFKNTIARRRLLGRHSLKTATMLSEFRVGRSKADCVILNGKSTCYEIKSEYDTLNRLEEQLNDYLKLFDEVYVVCSAKNLDSVLKTADERVGVLELTQKNYFSEKRAATPRIEPIDIDLLIKSLRKEEYLELTRRNTGEVPTIPNSKLVSFCKSALKTVEPEKIATGFIEVLKEKRFNDGDLLNVLPSSLINAAISYQFSSPQIEALKSIFGACKESRCISHISEESSLSL
;
A
#
# COMPACT_ATOMS: atom_id res chain seq x y z
N MET A 1 -18.70 19.39 19.08
CA MET A 1 -17.99 18.28 19.74
C MET A 1 -16.64 18.15 19.08
N THR A 2 -15.57 18.39 19.81
CA THR A 2 -14.20 18.20 19.35
C THR A 2 -13.94 16.71 19.13
N ILE A 3 -13.32 16.33 18.01
CA ILE A 3 -12.92 14.94 17.76
C ILE A 3 -11.39 14.80 17.82
N THR A 4 -10.90 13.65 18.26
CA THR A 4 -9.46 13.39 18.38
C THR A 4 -8.84 13.10 17.01
N ALA A 5 -7.52 13.27 16.87
CA ALA A 5 -6.79 12.94 15.65
C ALA A 5 -6.96 11.45 15.26
N ARG A 6 -6.99 10.53 16.24
CA ARG A 6 -7.28 9.11 16.00
C ARG A 6 -8.70 8.85 15.49
N GLU A 7 -9.70 9.61 15.96
CA GLU A 7 -11.06 9.50 15.42
C GLU A 7 -11.15 10.09 14.01
N ALA A 8 -10.50 11.23 13.77
CA ALA A 8 -10.43 11.85 12.45
C ALA A 8 -9.70 10.97 11.42
N SER A 9 -8.67 10.20 11.82
CA SER A 9 -7.97 9.29 10.92
C SER A 9 -8.86 8.16 10.38
N LYS A 10 -10.00 7.87 11.01
CA LYS A 10 -10.96 6.88 10.50
C LYS A 10 -11.63 7.33 9.20
N LEU A 11 -11.54 8.62 8.86
CA LEU A 11 -11.95 9.15 7.56
C LEU A 11 -11.33 8.36 6.40
N PHE A 12 -10.13 7.82 6.60
CA PHE A 12 -9.38 7.06 5.60
C PHE A 12 -9.68 5.56 5.58
N ASN A 13 -10.58 5.07 6.43
CA ASN A 13 -10.92 3.64 6.50
C ASN A 13 -11.87 3.24 5.36
N SER A 14 -11.76 1.99 4.91
CA SER A 14 -12.58 1.44 3.82
C SER A 14 -14.08 1.65 4.03
N ASN A 15 -14.60 1.33 5.22
CA ASN A 15 -16.02 1.47 5.52
C ASN A 15 -16.51 2.93 5.50
N LYS A 16 -15.65 3.91 5.81
CA LYS A 16 -16.01 5.33 5.75
C LYS A 16 -15.99 5.85 4.32
N LEU A 17 -15.04 5.40 3.50
CA LEU A 17 -15.06 5.70 2.07
C LEU A 17 -16.23 5.03 1.35
N SER A 18 -16.56 3.77 1.68
CA SER A 18 -17.74 3.10 1.12
C SER A 18 -19.02 3.83 1.49
N ALA A 19 -19.20 4.19 2.77
CA ALA A 19 -20.37 4.96 3.20
C ALA A 19 -20.48 6.31 2.47
N LEU A 20 -19.36 7.02 2.29
CA LEU A 20 -19.32 8.26 1.50
C LEU A 20 -19.73 8.01 0.04
N ALA A 21 -19.22 6.95 -0.58
CA ALA A 21 -19.58 6.57 -1.94
C ALA A 21 -21.07 6.19 -2.08
N ASP A 22 -21.66 5.65 -1.01
CA ASP A 22 -23.08 5.31 -0.91
C ASP A 22 -23.96 6.53 -0.52
N GLY A 23 -23.37 7.72 -0.41
CA GLY A 23 -24.08 8.99 -0.15
C GLY A 23 -24.19 9.40 1.33
N ASP A 24 -23.52 8.71 2.25
CA ASP A 24 -23.46 9.09 3.66
C ASP A 24 -22.26 10.02 3.96
N TYR A 25 -22.55 11.32 4.06
CA TYR A 25 -21.57 12.36 4.36
C TYR A 25 -21.38 12.61 5.87
N SER A 26 -22.11 11.92 6.74
CA SER A 26 -22.18 12.24 8.18
C SER A 26 -20.81 12.20 8.87
N HIS A 27 -19.94 11.26 8.48
CA HIS A 27 -18.60 11.18 9.06
C HIS A 27 -17.69 12.30 8.56
N VAL A 28 -17.81 12.68 7.28
CA VAL A 28 -17.05 13.80 6.69
C VAL A 28 -17.45 15.11 7.38
N GLU A 29 -18.75 15.34 7.56
CA GLU A 29 -19.30 16.50 8.29
C GLU A 29 -18.82 16.54 9.75
N LYS A 30 -18.84 15.39 10.44
CA LYS A 30 -18.33 15.27 11.80
C LYS A 30 -16.86 15.67 11.89
N VAL A 31 -16.04 15.27 10.91
CA VAL A 31 -14.61 15.62 10.84
C VAL A 31 -14.42 17.10 10.50
N ALA A 32 -15.14 17.64 9.53
CA ALA A 32 -15.09 19.05 9.15
C ALA A 32 -15.37 19.95 10.37
N LYS A 33 -16.48 19.69 11.08
CA LYS A 33 -16.88 20.48 12.25
C LYS A 33 -15.97 20.26 13.46
N GLY A 34 -15.70 19.00 13.79
CA GLY A 34 -15.09 18.62 15.06
C GLY A 34 -13.56 18.57 15.06
N PHE A 35 -12.94 18.45 13.88
CA PHE A 35 -11.49 18.38 13.73
C PHE A 35 -10.92 19.55 12.96
N LEU A 36 -11.62 20.05 11.94
CA LEU A 36 -11.11 21.19 11.16
C LEU A 36 -11.68 22.53 11.62
N ASN A 37 -12.66 22.52 12.54
CA ASN A 37 -13.41 23.72 12.97
C ASN A 37 -14.01 24.50 11.79
N GLN A 38 -14.41 23.81 10.72
CA GLN A 38 -15.05 24.39 9.55
C GLN A 38 -16.58 24.40 9.73
N GLU A 39 -17.23 25.47 9.25
CA GLU A 39 -18.70 25.54 9.20
C GLU A 39 -19.26 24.59 8.13
N ILE A 40 -20.38 23.94 8.42
CA ILE A 40 -20.97 22.87 7.58
C ILE A 40 -21.61 23.43 6.30
N THR A 41 -21.91 24.73 6.26
CA THR A 41 -22.77 25.33 5.24
C THR A 41 -22.21 25.25 3.81
N ASN A 42 -20.90 24.99 3.62
CA ASN A 42 -20.30 24.78 2.30
C ASN A 42 -18.89 24.12 2.39
N PHE A 43 -18.79 22.86 2.84
CA PHE A 43 -17.49 22.17 2.82
C PHE A 43 -17.30 21.35 1.53
N ASN A 44 -16.11 21.48 0.94
CA ASN A 44 -15.66 20.59 -0.12
C ASN A 44 -15.09 19.31 0.51
N VAL A 45 -15.66 18.15 0.16
CA VAL A 45 -15.23 16.83 0.67
C VAL A 45 -13.74 16.62 0.50
N CYS A 46 -13.20 16.96 -0.66
CA CYS A 46 -11.79 16.79 -0.95
C CYS A 46 -10.90 17.66 -0.05
N ASP A 47 -11.33 18.88 0.26
CA ASP A 47 -10.62 19.74 1.20
C ASP A 47 -10.67 19.19 2.61
N VAL A 48 -11.78 18.56 3.02
CA VAL A 48 -11.84 17.87 4.31
C VAL A 48 -10.81 16.75 4.37
N TYR A 49 -10.70 15.91 3.34
CA TYR A 49 -9.70 14.83 3.30
C TYR A 49 -8.27 15.38 3.33
N GLU A 50 -7.96 16.38 2.52
CA GLU A 50 -6.60 16.89 2.36
C GLU A 50 -6.13 17.72 3.57
N HIS A 51 -7.00 18.56 4.14
CA HIS A 51 -6.70 19.26 5.39
C HIS A 51 -6.60 18.31 6.58
N THR A 52 -7.48 17.30 6.65
CA THR A 52 -7.38 16.26 7.68
C THR A 52 -6.06 15.51 7.56
N TYR A 53 -5.68 15.05 6.36
CA TYR A 53 -4.43 14.35 6.13
C TYR A 53 -3.20 15.21 6.48
N LYS A 54 -3.22 16.49 6.12
CA LYS A 54 -2.15 17.45 6.46
C LYS A 54 -2.02 17.60 7.99
N ARG A 55 -3.13 17.77 8.71
CA ARG A 55 -3.13 17.88 10.17
C ARG A 55 -2.66 16.58 10.84
N LEU A 56 -3.14 15.43 10.39
CA LEU A 56 -2.72 14.11 10.88
C LEU A 56 -1.22 13.87 10.71
N SER A 57 -0.59 14.45 9.69
CA SER A 57 0.87 14.33 9.50
C SER A 57 1.69 14.84 10.69
N GLN A 58 1.14 15.77 11.46
CA GLN A 58 1.79 16.37 12.63
C GLN A 58 1.29 15.77 13.95
N GLU A 59 0.03 15.34 14.00
CA GLU A 59 -0.63 14.93 15.25
C GLU A 59 -0.77 13.42 15.45
N TYR A 60 -0.98 12.65 14.37
CA TYR A 60 -1.29 11.23 14.46
C TYR A 60 -1.02 10.51 13.13
N ARG A 61 0.18 9.95 13.00
CA ARG A 61 0.59 9.19 11.80
C ARG A 61 0.26 7.70 11.98
N SER A 62 -0.98 7.35 11.66
CA SER A 62 -1.44 5.96 11.65
C SER A 62 -0.74 5.12 10.58
N GLU A 63 -0.91 3.80 10.64
CA GLU A 63 -0.46 2.87 9.60
C GLU A 63 -0.90 3.30 8.19
N TYR A 64 -2.14 3.79 8.03
CA TYR A 64 -2.62 4.35 6.76
C TYR A 64 -1.71 5.47 6.25
N TYR A 65 -1.25 6.35 7.13
CA TYR A 65 -0.36 7.46 6.75
C TYR A 65 0.95 6.94 6.17
N PHE A 66 1.53 5.90 6.78
CA PHE A 66 2.74 5.23 6.30
C PHE A 66 2.49 4.55 4.94
N LYS A 67 1.42 3.76 4.81
CA LYS A 67 1.04 3.10 3.54
C LYS A 67 0.84 4.09 2.41
N ASN A 68 0.11 5.18 2.67
CA ASN A 68 -0.10 6.25 1.69
C ASN A 68 1.21 6.96 1.33
N THR A 69 2.13 7.14 2.27
CA THR A 69 3.45 7.71 1.97
C THR A 69 4.29 6.76 1.12
N ILE A 70 4.26 5.45 1.36
CA ILE A 70 4.92 4.43 0.52
C ILE A 70 4.34 4.48 -0.89
N ALA A 71 3.02 4.42 -1.03
CA ALA A 71 2.34 4.47 -2.33
C ALA A 71 2.70 5.74 -3.12
N ARG A 72 2.71 6.90 -2.46
CA ARG A 72 3.04 8.17 -3.14
C ARG A 72 4.52 8.26 -3.52
N ARG A 73 5.43 7.96 -2.60
CA ARG A 73 6.87 8.26 -2.79
C ARG A 73 7.67 7.12 -3.39
N ARG A 74 7.25 5.86 -3.18
CA ARG A 74 7.97 4.68 -3.68
C ARG A 74 7.29 4.07 -4.90
N LEU A 75 5.96 4.01 -4.95
CA LEU A 75 5.26 3.56 -6.16
C LEU A 75 5.16 4.69 -7.18
N LEU A 76 4.31 5.71 -6.94
CA LEU A 76 4.00 6.74 -7.94
C LEU A 76 5.16 7.72 -8.21
N GLY A 77 5.97 8.01 -7.19
CA GLY A 77 7.09 8.94 -7.31
C GLY A 77 8.33 8.38 -8.03
N ARG A 78 8.35 7.08 -8.35
CA ARG A 78 9.51 6.40 -8.97
C ARG A 78 9.15 5.54 -10.17
N HIS A 79 7.89 5.16 -10.32
CA HIS A 79 7.46 4.22 -11.33
C HIS A 79 6.16 4.65 -11.98
N SER A 80 5.96 4.22 -13.22
CA SER A 80 4.65 4.28 -13.86
C SER A 80 3.77 3.12 -13.41
N LEU A 81 2.45 3.32 -13.37
CA LEU A 81 1.48 2.25 -13.08
C LEU A 81 1.45 1.15 -14.16
N LYS A 82 2.01 1.39 -15.34
CA LYS A 82 2.20 0.35 -16.37
C LYS A 82 3.30 -0.63 -15.98
N THR A 83 4.31 -0.15 -15.25
CA THR A 83 5.52 -0.91 -14.92
C THR A 83 5.52 -1.45 -13.50
N ALA A 84 4.68 -0.91 -12.62
CA ALA A 84 4.66 -1.27 -11.21
C ALA A 84 3.23 -1.45 -10.66
N THR A 85 3.08 -2.41 -9.74
CA THR A 85 1.88 -2.52 -8.88
C THR A 85 2.30 -2.54 -7.42
N MET A 86 1.45 -2.00 -6.55
CA MET A 86 1.56 -2.18 -5.11
C MET A 86 0.44 -3.09 -4.62
N LEU A 87 0.81 -4.05 -3.77
CA LEU A 87 -0.12 -4.91 -3.06
C LEU A 87 -0.09 -4.53 -1.59
N SER A 88 -1.26 -4.27 -1.03
CA SER A 88 -1.38 -4.12 0.42
C SER A 88 -1.71 -5.46 1.04
N GLU A 89 -1.32 -5.65 2.30
CA GLU A 89 -1.83 -6.76 3.10
C GLU A 89 -1.49 -8.15 2.53
N PHE A 90 -0.29 -8.31 1.95
CA PHE A 90 0.14 -9.53 1.26
C PHE A 90 0.54 -10.62 2.26
N ARG A 91 -0.15 -11.76 2.24
CA ARG A 91 0.11 -12.87 3.17
C ARG A 91 1.40 -13.60 2.80
N VAL A 92 2.25 -13.86 3.80
CA VAL A 92 3.46 -14.67 3.68
C VAL A 92 3.50 -15.64 4.85
N GLY A 93 3.06 -16.89 4.64
CA GLY A 93 2.96 -17.87 5.72
C GLY A 93 1.96 -17.43 6.81
N ARG A 94 2.47 -17.22 8.04
CA ARG A 94 1.69 -16.69 9.17
C ARG A 94 1.76 -15.16 9.28
N SER A 95 2.65 -14.56 8.51
CA SER A 95 2.92 -13.13 8.47
C SER A 95 2.12 -12.47 7.36
N LYS A 96 2.03 -11.14 7.41
CA LYS A 96 1.27 -10.34 6.45
C LYS A 96 2.01 -9.03 6.23
N ALA A 97 2.63 -8.92 5.06
CA ALA A 97 3.38 -7.75 4.66
C ALA A 97 2.41 -6.58 4.42
N ASP A 98 2.73 -5.43 5.00
CA ASP A 98 1.91 -4.22 4.87
C ASP A 98 1.81 -3.72 3.43
N CYS A 99 2.95 -3.62 2.75
CA CYS A 99 3.03 -3.18 1.37
C CYS A 99 4.10 -3.98 0.61
N VAL A 100 3.75 -4.44 -0.59
CA VAL A 100 4.70 -5.05 -1.54
C VAL A 100 4.64 -4.26 -2.83
N ILE A 101 5.77 -3.79 -3.33
CA ILE A 101 5.88 -3.15 -4.65
C ILE A 101 6.55 -4.13 -5.61
N LEU A 102 5.93 -4.31 -6.78
CA LEU A 102 6.39 -5.18 -7.85
C LEU A 102 6.67 -4.34 -9.09
N ASN A 103 7.93 -4.16 -9.46
CA ASN A 103 8.36 -3.25 -10.53
C ASN A 103 9.55 -3.79 -11.35
N GLY A 104 9.58 -5.10 -11.56
CA GLY A 104 10.75 -5.83 -12.10
C GLY A 104 11.63 -6.43 -11.01
N LYS A 105 11.48 -5.95 -9.77
CA LYS A 105 11.85 -6.64 -8.54
C LYS A 105 10.67 -6.65 -7.57
N SER A 106 10.75 -7.48 -6.54
CA SER A 106 9.78 -7.57 -5.48
C SER A 106 10.35 -6.95 -4.19
N THR A 107 9.74 -5.84 -3.75
CA THR A 107 10.18 -5.12 -2.54
C THR A 107 9.07 -5.11 -1.50
N CYS A 108 9.34 -5.71 -0.35
CA CYS A 108 8.44 -5.74 0.79
C CYS A 108 8.75 -4.61 1.77
N TYR A 109 7.70 -3.97 2.30
CA TYR A 109 7.77 -2.96 3.33
C TYR A 109 6.87 -3.39 4.49
N GLU A 110 7.46 -3.55 5.67
CA GLU A 110 6.77 -3.73 6.95
C GLU A 110 6.74 -2.38 7.68
N ILE A 111 5.59 -1.95 8.19
CA ILE A 111 5.43 -0.67 8.87
C ILE A 111 5.49 -0.86 10.38
N LYS A 112 6.24 0.00 11.06
CA LYS A 112 6.25 0.13 12.53
C LYS A 112 6.04 1.58 12.94
N SER A 113 4.77 1.99 12.96
CA SER A 113 4.33 3.32 13.42
C SER A 113 4.63 3.51 14.91
N GLU A 114 4.52 4.74 15.40
CA GLU A 114 4.78 5.07 16.82
C GLU A 114 3.89 4.34 17.84
N TYR A 115 2.83 3.68 17.36
CA TYR A 115 1.84 2.92 18.13
C TYR A 115 2.05 1.41 18.07
N ASP A 116 2.96 0.93 17.21
CA ASP A 116 3.19 -0.50 17.02
C ASP A 116 4.13 -1.09 18.07
N THR A 117 3.92 -2.38 18.33
CA THR A 117 4.88 -3.21 19.09
C THR A 117 5.80 -3.95 18.12
N LEU A 118 7.00 -4.30 18.58
CA LEU A 118 8.00 -5.00 17.77
C LEU A 118 8.05 -6.51 18.03
N ASN A 119 7.18 -7.05 18.89
CA ASN A 119 7.23 -8.44 19.37
C ASN A 119 7.19 -9.48 18.26
N ARG A 120 6.61 -9.15 17.10
CA ARG A 120 6.48 -10.05 15.94
C ARG A 120 7.44 -9.70 14.80
N LEU A 121 8.21 -8.62 14.93
CA LEU A 121 8.99 -8.07 13.83
C LEU A 121 9.99 -9.10 13.28
N GLU A 122 10.73 -9.78 14.16
CA GLU A 122 11.72 -10.77 13.74
C GLU A 122 11.10 -11.93 12.96
N GLU A 123 10.00 -12.52 13.45
CA GLU A 123 9.28 -13.59 12.74
C GLU A 123 8.80 -13.12 11.36
N GLN A 124 8.23 -11.91 11.29
CA GLN A 124 7.75 -11.32 10.05
C GLN A 124 8.89 -11.15 9.03
N LEU A 125 10.01 -10.56 9.46
CA LEU A 125 11.16 -10.33 8.59
C LEU A 125 11.78 -11.63 8.07
N ASN A 126 11.88 -12.64 8.94
CA ASN A 126 12.38 -13.96 8.56
C ASN A 126 11.50 -14.64 7.50
N ASP A 127 10.19 -14.44 7.53
CA ASP A 127 9.29 -14.93 6.48
C ASP A 127 9.46 -14.14 5.18
N TYR A 128 9.57 -12.82 5.25
CA TYR A 128 9.66 -11.96 4.06
C TYR A 128 10.97 -12.16 3.28
N LEU A 129 12.09 -12.37 3.99
CA LEU A 129 13.41 -12.60 3.39
C LEU A 129 13.48 -13.89 2.54
N LYS A 130 12.54 -14.83 2.74
CA LYS A 130 12.45 -16.08 1.95
C LYS A 130 11.76 -15.92 0.60
N LEU A 131 11.17 -14.75 0.34
CA LEU A 131 10.27 -14.57 -0.81
C LEU A 131 10.57 -13.31 -1.63
N PHE A 132 10.87 -12.19 -0.99
CA PHE A 132 11.07 -10.92 -1.69
C PHE A 132 12.53 -10.65 -2.00
N ASP A 133 12.80 -9.91 -3.08
CA ASP A 133 14.15 -9.52 -3.48
C ASP A 133 14.77 -8.52 -2.51
N GLU A 134 13.96 -7.61 -1.98
CA GLU A 134 14.36 -6.66 -0.94
C GLU A 134 13.27 -6.56 0.14
N VAL A 135 13.69 -6.46 1.39
CA VAL A 135 12.81 -6.27 2.55
C VAL A 135 13.23 -5.02 3.30
N TYR A 136 12.27 -4.16 3.60
CA TYR A 136 12.45 -2.95 4.38
C TYR A 136 11.51 -2.91 5.57
N VAL A 137 11.98 -2.34 6.68
CA VAL A 137 11.11 -1.80 7.73
C VAL A 137 11.00 -0.29 7.55
N VAL A 138 9.77 0.22 7.53
CA VAL A 138 9.46 1.65 7.55
C VAL A 138 8.96 2.02 8.94
N CYS A 139 9.77 2.74 9.70
CA CYS A 139 9.48 3.03 11.11
C CYS A 139 9.37 4.52 11.42
N SER A 140 8.67 4.82 12.50
CA SER A 140 8.74 6.14 13.14
C SER A 140 10.09 6.34 13.84
N ALA A 141 10.49 7.60 14.04
CA ALA A 141 11.69 7.95 14.80
C ALA A 141 11.74 7.26 16.19
N LYS A 142 10.57 7.14 16.86
CA LYS A 142 10.43 6.49 18.16
C LYS A 142 10.86 5.02 18.16
N ASN A 143 10.61 4.31 17.06
CA ASN A 143 10.92 2.88 16.95
C ASN A 143 12.27 2.61 16.27
N LEU A 144 12.97 3.64 15.81
CA LEU A 144 14.14 3.48 14.95
C LEU A 144 15.24 2.65 15.60
N ASP A 145 15.65 3.01 16.83
CA ASP A 145 16.74 2.31 17.53
C ASP A 145 16.39 0.85 17.80
N SER A 146 15.15 0.57 18.19
CA SER A 146 14.69 -0.80 18.44
C SER A 146 14.60 -1.61 17.15
N VAL A 147 14.14 -1.00 16.05
CA VAL A 147 14.11 -1.66 14.72
C VAL A 147 15.52 -1.98 14.25
N LEU A 148 16.48 -1.07 14.39
CA LEU A 148 17.88 -1.31 13.99
C LEU A 148 18.52 -2.46 14.78
N LYS A 149 18.14 -2.64 16.05
CA LYS A 149 18.61 -3.72 16.93
C LYS A 149 17.94 -5.07 16.63
N THR A 150 16.66 -5.06 16.29
CA THR A 150 15.87 -6.29 16.09
C THR A 150 15.91 -6.81 14.65
N ALA A 151 15.99 -5.92 13.65
CA ALA A 151 15.93 -6.31 12.26
C ALA A 151 17.25 -6.93 11.79
N ASP A 152 17.17 -8.09 11.15
CA ASP A 152 18.24 -8.77 10.42
C ASP A 152 19.05 -7.79 9.55
N GLU A 153 20.37 -7.96 9.47
CA GLU A 153 21.27 -7.05 8.76
C GLU A 153 20.94 -6.91 7.27
N ARG A 154 20.33 -7.92 6.66
CA ARG A 154 19.88 -7.90 5.26
C ARG A 154 18.68 -6.99 5.04
N VAL A 155 17.94 -6.65 6.10
CA VAL A 155 16.74 -5.82 6.04
C VAL A 155 17.11 -4.34 6.07
N GLY A 156 16.64 -3.61 5.06
CA GLY A 156 16.78 -2.17 5.00
C GLY A 156 15.88 -1.47 6.01
N VAL A 157 16.30 -0.30 6.48
CA VAL A 157 15.56 0.49 7.48
C VAL A 157 15.35 1.90 6.95
N LEU A 158 14.07 2.27 6.81
CA LEU A 158 13.63 3.59 6.41
C LEU A 158 12.93 4.28 7.58
N GLU A 159 13.42 5.44 7.98
CA GLU A 159 12.71 6.30 8.92
C GLU A 159 11.72 7.19 8.15
N LEU A 160 10.44 7.19 8.53
CA LEU A 160 9.51 8.24 8.12
C LEU A 160 9.66 9.45 9.04
N THR A 161 10.42 10.43 8.58
CA THR A 161 10.75 11.64 9.34
C THR A 161 9.53 12.54 9.56
N GLN A 162 9.64 13.48 10.50
CA GLN A 162 8.58 14.49 10.77
C GLN A 162 8.31 15.40 9.57
N LYS A 163 9.29 15.57 8.67
CA LYS A 163 9.14 16.29 7.38
C LYS A 163 8.50 15.41 6.29
N ASN A 164 7.92 14.27 6.67
CA ASN A 164 7.22 13.31 5.81
C ASN A 164 8.06 12.69 4.68
N TYR A 165 9.40 12.68 4.79
CA TYR A 165 10.28 11.99 3.84
C TYR A 165 10.90 10.73 4.43
N PHE A 166 11.26 9.78 3.57
CA PHE A 166 11.99 8.58 3.94
C PHE A 166 13.48 8.88 4.04
N SER A 167 14.04 8.81 5.25
CA SER A 167 15.48 8.77 5.47
C SER A 167 15.92 7.31 5.50
N GLU A 168 16.78 6.91 4.57
CA GLU A 168 17.39 5.58 4.62
C GLU A 168 18.46 5.56 5.71
N LYS A 169 18.32 4.63 6.66
CA LYS A 169 19.26 4.43 7.78
C LYS A 169 20.12 3.20 7.56
N ARG A 170 19.59 2.22 6.82
CA ARG A 170 20.29 1.03 6.35
C ARG A 170 19.70 0.63 5.00
N ALA A 171 20.54 0.40 4.00
CA ALA A 171 20.10 -0.14 2.72
C ALA A 171 19.73 -1.63 2.87
N ALA A 172 18.76 -2.11 2.10
CA ALA A 172 18.46 -3.55 2.06
C ALA A 172 19.51 -4.30 1.24
N THR A 173 19.82 -5.53 1.64
CA THR A 173 20.64 -6.45 0.86
C THR A 173 19.74 -7.26 -0.08
N PRO A 174 20.05 -7.33 -1.39
CA PRO A 174 19.29 -8.17 -2.30
C PRO A 174 19.31 -9.65 -1.90
N ARG A 175 18.18 -10.33 -2.07
CA ARG A 175 18.06 -11.78 -1.87
C ARG A 175 18.98 -12.53 -2.82
N ILE A 176 19.83 -13.41 -2.26
CA ILE A 176 20.67 -14.35 -3.02
C ILE A 176 20.11 -15.77 -3.03
N GLU A 177 19.36 -16.14 -1.99
CA GLU A 177 18.78 -17.47 -1.84
C GLU A 177 17.53 -17.64 -2.69
N PRO A 178 17.29 -18.80 -3.33
CA PRO A 178 16.04 -19.08 -4.06
C PRO A 178 14.78 -18.80 -3.24
N ILE A 179 13.68 -18.43 -3.93
CA ILE A 179 12.37 -18.27 -3.27
C ILE A 179 11.92 -19.60 -2.66
N ASP A 180 11.47 -19.57 -1.41
CA ASP A 180 10.84 -20.71 -0.76
C ASP A 180 9.49 -21.02 -1.42
N ILE A 181 9.46 -22.08 -2.25
CA ILE A 181 8.27 -22.52 -2.99
C ILE A 181 7.11 -22.92 -2.06
N ASP A 182 7.43 -23.46 -0.88
CA ASP A 182 6.42 -23.92 0.08
C ASP A 182 5.70 -22.74 0.71
N LEU A 183 6.44 -21.65 0.94
CA LEU A 183 5.90 -20.37 1.39
C LEU A 183 5.19 -19.62 0.27
N LEU A 184 5.76 -19.61 -0.93
CA LEU A 184 5.22 -18.94 -2.11
C LEU A 184 3.81 -19.42 -2.45
N ILE A 185 3.61 -20.73 -2.57
CA ILE A 185 2.28 -21.29 -2.91
C ILE A 185 1.22 -20.94 -1.87
N LYS A 186 1.60 -20.88 -0.58
CA LYS A 186 0.68 -20.48 0.50
C LYS A 186 0.35 -18.99 0.50
N SER A 187 1.16 -18.18 -0.20
CA SER A 187 1.03 -16.73 -0.31
C SER A 187 0.19 -16.30 -1.52
N LEU A 188 0.12 -17.17 -2.54
CA LEU A 188 -0.63 -16.96 -3.77
C LEU A 188 -2.07 -17.46 -3.67
N ARG A 189 -2.99 -16.79 -4.37
CA ARG A 189 -4.35 -17.27 -4.60
C ARG A 189 -4.34 -18.45 -5.58
N LYS A 190 -5.45 -19.18 -5.66
CA LYS A 190 -5.58 -20.37 -6.50
C LYS A 190 -5.18 -20.11 -7.94
N GLU A 191 -5.79 -19.10 -8.53
CA GLU A 191 -5.57 -18.66 -9.89
C GLU A 191 -4.12 -18.20 -10.14
N GLU A 192 -3.45 -17.66 -9.11
CA GLU A 192 -2.08 -17.15 -9.22
C GLU A 192 -1.05 -18.27 -9.21
N TYR A 193 -1.12 -19.22 -8.28
CA TYR A 193 -0.16 -20.34 -8.29
C TYR A 193 -0.39 -21.28 -9.48
N LEU A 194 -1.63 -21.41 -9.96
CA LEU A 194 -1.93 -22.18 -11.17
C LEU A 194 -1.32 -21.52 -12.40
N GLU A 195 -1.47 -20.20 -12.53
CA GLU A 195 -0.88 -19.44 -13.62
C GLU A 195 0.65 -19.45 -13.57
N LEU A 196 1.24 -19.32 -12.37
CA LEU A 196 2.69 -19.44 -12.18
C LEU A 196 3.20 -20.82 -12.62
N THR A 197 2.49 -21.88 -12.25
CA THR A 197 2.83 -23.26 -12.65
C THR A 197 2.74 -23.40 -14.17
N ARG A 198 1.62 -22.98 -14.76
CA ARG A 198 1.39 -23.05 -16.21
C ARG A 198 2.49 -22.33 -17.01
N ARG A 199 2.92 -21.14 -16.59
CA ARG A 199 3.98 -20.38 -17.29
C ARG A 199 5.33 -21.08 -17.28
N ASN A 200 5.65 -21.79 -16.21
CA ASN A 200 6.96 -22.37 -16.01
C ASN A 200 7.06 -23.83 -16.49
N THR A 201 5.95 -24.57 -16.50
CA THR A 201 5.95 -26.01 -16.88
C THR A 201 5.14 -26.31 -18.14
N GLY A 202 4.29 -25.37 -18.58
CA GLY A 202 3.33 -25.61 -19.67
C GLY A 202 2.11 -26.43 -19.26
N GLU A 203 2.06 -26.95 -18.04
CA GLU A 203 0.99 -27.83 -17.57
C GLU A 203 -0.11 -27.05 -16.83
N VAL A 204 -1.37 -27.36 -17.16
CA VAL A 204 -2.53 -26.95 -16.36
C VAL A 204 -3.09 -28.20 -15.69
N PRO A 205 -2.95 -28.35 -14.36
CA PRO A 205 -3.37 -29.57 -13.69
C PRO A 205 -4.89 -29.77 -13.76
N THR A 206 -5.33 -30.83 -14.45
CA THR A 206 -6.73 -31.30 -14.48
C THR A 206 -6.98 -32.33 -13.37
N ILE A 207 -6.58 -32.00 -12.14
CA ILE A 207 -6.68 -32.90 -10.97
C ILE A 207 -7.63 -32.32 -9.91
N PRO A 208 -8.11 -33.14 -8.95
CA PRO A 208 -8.96 -32.66 -7.88
C PRO A 208 -8.33 -31.53 -7.05
N ASN A 209 -9.16 -30.60 -6.58
CA ASN A 209 -8.71 -29.43 -5.80
C ASN A 209 -7.82 -29.78 -4.61
N SER A 210 -8.07 -30.91 -3.95
CA SER A 210 -7.30 -31.38 -2.79
C SER A 210 -5.84 -31.71 -3.12
N LYS A 211 -5.50 -31.93 -4.39
CA LYS A 211 -4.14 -32.27 -4.86
C LYS A 211 -3.44 -31.14 -5.61
N LEU A 212 -4.14 -30.03 -5.90
CA LEU A 212 -3.58 -28.93 -6.70
C LEU A 212 -2.33 -28.32 -6.04
N VAL A 213 -2.40 -28.05 -4.74
CA VAL A 213 -1.30 -27.42 -3.99
C VAL A 213 -0.06 -28.30 -4.01
N SER A 214 -0.19 -29.61 -3.74
CA SER A 214 0.94 -30.53 -3.72
C SER A 214 1.54 -30.74 -5.11
N PHE A 215 0.71 -30.82 -6.14
CA PHE A 215 1.16 -30.90 -7.53
C PHE A 215 1.96 -29.66 -7.94
N CYS A 216 1.38 -28.46 -7.78
CA CYS A 216 2.04 -27.21 -8.16
C CYS A 216 3.34 -27.01 -7.39
N LYS A 217 3.37 -27.40 -6.11
CA LYS A 217 4.58 -27.37 -5.28
C LYS A 217 5.69 -28.23 -5.86
N SER A 218 5.38 -29.48 -6.20
CA SER A 218 6.37 -30.38 -6.80
C SER A 218 6.84 -29.87 -8.16
N ALA A 219 5.92 -29.39 -8.99
CA ALA A 219 6.22 -28.86 -10.32
C ALA A 219 7.11 -27.61 -10.26
N LEU A 220 6.80 -26.64 -9.39
CA LEU A 220 7.60 -25.42 -9.27
C LEU A 220 8.98 -25.67 -8.65
N LYS A 221 9.17 -26.74 -7.87
CA LYS A 221 10.49 -27.12 -7.33
C LYS A 221 11.46 -27.64 -8.38
N THR A 222 11.00 -28.01 -9.58
CA THR A 222 11.87 -28.44 -10.69
C THR A 222 12.25 -27.29 -11.63
N VAL A 223 11.72 -26.08 -11.39
CA VAL A 223 11.95 -24.89 -12.21
C VAL A 223 13.17 -24.13 -11.71
N GLU A 224 13.92 -23.51 -12.62
CA GLU A 224 15.04 -22.63 -12.29
C GLU A 224 14.59 -21.46 -11.38
N PRO A 225 15.32 -21.14 -10.30
CA PRO A 225 14.93 -20.11 -9.34
C PRO A 225 14.66 -18.73 -9.94
N GLU A 226 15.41 -18.32 -10.96
CA GLU A 226 15.24 -17.02 -11.62
C GLU A 226 13.91 -16.91 -12.37
N LYS A 227 13.47 -18.01 -12.99
CA LYS A 227 12.16 -18.09 -13.68
C LYS A 227 11.01 -18.02 -12.68
N ILE A 228 11.17 -18.63 -11.50
CA ILE A 228 10.20 -18.50 -10.41
C ILE A 228 10.10 -17.05 -9.94
N ALA A 229 11.22 -16.38 -9.69
CA ALA A 229 11.23 -14.98 -9.23
C ALA A 229 10.58 -14.04 -10.25
N THR A 230 10.92 -14.21 -11.54
CA THR A 230 10.33 -13.42 -12.63
C THR A 230 8.84 -13.69 -12.77
N GLY A 231 8.44 -14.97 -12.85
CA GLY A 231 7.04 -15.36 -12.98
C GLY A 231 6.20 -14.92 -11.79
N PHE A 232 6.73 -14.98 -10.57
CA PHE A 232 6.06 -14.50 -9.36
C PHE A 232 5.65 -13.03 -9.48
N ILE A 233 6.57 -12.17 -9.91
CA ILE A 233 6.34 -10.74 -10.12
C ILE A 233 5.31 -10.51 -11.23
N GLU A 234 5.48 -11.18 -12.37
CA GLU A 234 4.61 -10.98 -13.54
C GLU A 234 3.16 -11.42 -13.28
N VAL A 235 2.97 -12.58 -12.67
CA VAL A 235 1.63 -13.11 -12.36
C VAL A 235 0.89 -12.17 -11.42
N LEU A 236 1.55 -11.71 -10.36
CA LEU A 236 0.92 -10.78 -9.43
C LEU A 236 0.64 -9.41 -10.05
N LYS A 237 1.54 -8.89 -10.89
CA LYS A 237 1.30 -7.65 -11.63
C LYS A 237 0.06 -7.75 -12.54
N GLU A 238 -0.12 -8.88 -13.22
CA GLU A 238 -1.28 -9.09 -14.09
C GLU A 238 -2.57 -9.25 -13.28
N LYS A 239 -2.57 -10.11 -12.24
CA LYS A 239 -3.79 -10.45 -11.50
C LYS A 239 -4.21 -9.40 -10.46
N ARG A 240 -3.29 -8.52 -10.05
CA ARG A 240 -3.49 -7.53 -8.98
C ARG A 240 -2.95 -6.16 -9.37
N PHE A 241 -3.22 -5.73 -10.59
CA PHE A 241 -2.87 -4.37 -11.04
C PHE A 241 -3.63 -3.31 -10.21
N ASN A 242 -3.05 -2.12 -10.09
CA ASN A 242 -3.74 -1.00 -9.46
C ASN A 242 -4.59 -0.25 -10.49
N ASP A 243 -5.82 0.13 -10.13
CA ASP A 243 -6.72 0.90 -10.98
C ASP A 243 -6.15 2.31 -11.22
N GLY A 244 -5.54 2.50 -12.40
CA GLY A 244 -4.95 3.76 -12.80
C GLY A 244 -5.96 4.89 -12.98
N ASP A 245 -7.18 4.58 -13.40
CA ASP A 245 -8.23 5.58 -13.61
C ASP A 245 -8.71 6.13 -12.27
N LEU A 246 -8.94 5.25 -11.29
CA LEU A 246 -9.28 5.68 -9.93
C LEU A 246 -8.13 6.45 -9.28
N LEU A 247 -6.89 5.96 -9.40
CA LEU A 247 -5.70 6.62 -8.85
C LEU A 247 -5.47 8.02 -9.44
N ASN A 248 -5.80 8.21 -10.72
CA ASN A 248 -5.69 9.49 -11.39
C ASN A 248 -6.80 10.47 -11.00
N VAL A 249 -7.87 10.04 -10.37
CA VAL A 249 -8.96 10.93 -9.94
C VAL A 249 -8.86 11.27 -8.47
N LEU A 250 -8.53 10.30 -7.60
CA LEU A 250 -8.50 10.53 -6.17
C LEU A 250 -7.39 11.50 -5.73
N PRO A 251 -7.62 12.26 -4.63
CA PRO A 251 -6.63 13.15 -4.06
C PRO A 251 -5.44 12.37 -3.47
N SER A 252 -4.33 13.08 -3.25
CA SER A 252 -3.06 12.46 -2.83
C SER A 252 -3.16 11.74 -1.48
N SER A 253 -4.03 12.22 -0.60
CA SER A 253 -4.35 11.61 0.69
C SER A 253 -5.08 10.26 0.58
N LEU A 254 -5.60 9.90 -0.60
CA LEU A 254 -6.41 8.70 -0.84
C LEU A 254 -5.76 7.64 -1.74
N ILE A 255 -4.50 7.82 -2.14
CA ILE A 255 -3.80 6.88 -3.03
C ILE A 255 -3.78 5.45 -2.46
N ASN A 256 -3.45 5.29 -1.18
CA ASN A 256 -3.48 3.96 -0.56
C ASN A 256 -4.88 3.37 -0.48
N ALA A 257 -5.92 4.19 -0.35
CA ALA A 257 -7.30 3.70 -0.35
C ALA A 257 -7.68 3.14 -1.72
N ALA A 258 -7.33 3.82 -2.82
CA ALA A 258 -7.53 3.30 -4.19
C ALA A 258 -6.80 1.98 -4.45
N ILE A 259 -5.64 1.76 -3.84
CA ILE A 259 -4.86 0.52 -4.00
C ILE A 259 -5.40 -0.61 -3.12
N SER A 260 -5.74 -0.31 -1.87
CA SER A 260 -5.94 -1.33 -0.83
C SER A 260 -7.37 -1.78 -0.67
N TYR A 261 -8.34 -0.94 -1.04
CA TYR A 261 -9.75 -1.18 -0.74
C TYR A 261 -10.49 -1.73 -1.95
N GLN A 262 -11.43 -2.63 -1.67
CA GLN A 262 -12.31 -3.19 -2.67
C GLN A 262 -13.61 -2.40 -2.67
N PHE A 263 -13.81 -1.61 -3.72
CA PHE A 263 -15.05 -0.87 -3.98
C PHE A 263 -15.83 -1.57 -5.08
N SER A 264 -17.16 -1.51 -5.02
CA SER A 264 -18.01 -1.94 -6.13
C SER A 264 -17.92 -0.94 -7.28
N SER A 265 -18.27 -1.35 -8.51
CA SER A 265 -18.23 -0.42 -9.66
C SER A 265 -19.06 0.86 -9.43
N PRO A 266 -20.30 0.80 -8.87
CA PRO A 266 -21.03 2.02 -8.51
C PRO A 266 -20.29 2.92 -7.52
N GLN A 267 -19.63 2.33 -6.51
CA GLN A 267 -18.85 3.09 -5.52
C GLN A 267 -17.62 3.75 -6.15
N ILE A 268 -16.94 3.07 -7.07
CA ILE A 268 -15.80 3.64 -7.82
C ILE A 268 -16.26 4.89 -8.60
N GLU A 269 -17.37 4.79 -9.34
CA GLU A 269 -17.88 5.92 -10.11
C GLU A 269 -18.38 7.07 -9.22
N ALA A 270 -19.02 6.77 -8.08
CA ALA A 270 -19.39 7.76 -7.10
C ALA A 270 -18.16 8.49 -6.51
N LEU A 271 -17.11 7.75 -6.12
CA LEU A 271 -15.86 8.33 -5.63
C LEU A 271 -15.18 9.19 -6.71
N LYS A 272 -15.16 8.74 -7.97
CA LYS A 272 -14.64 9.54 -9.08
C LYS A 272 -15.41 10.84 -9.25
N SER A 273 -16.74 10.80 -9.14
CA SER A 273 -17.59 12.00 -9.21
C SER A 273 -17.30 12.96 -8.04
N ILE A 274 -17.27 12.44 -6.81
CA ILE A 274 -17.02 13.23 -5.59
C ILE A 274 -15.65 13.92 -5.62
N PHE A 275 -14.61 13.22 -6.08
CA PHE A 275 -13.23 13.72 -6.03
C PHE A 275 -12.72 14.31 -7.35
N GLY A 276 -13.38 14.03 -8.49
CA GLY A 276 -12.96 14.49 -9.81
C GLY A 276 -12.92 16.01 -9.96
N ALA A 277 -13.91 16.70 -9.41
CA ALA A 277 -13.96 18.17 -9.38
C ALA A 277 -12.77 18.82 -8.63
N CYS A 278 -12.05 18.03 -7.83
CA CYS A 278 -10.98 18.53 -6.98
C CYS A 278 -9.65 18.75 -7.72
N LYS A 279 -9.36 17.98 -8.77
CA LYS A 279 -8.16 18.17 -9.58
C LYS A 279 -8.27 19.41 -10.48
N GLU A 280 -9.44 19.65 -11.06
CA GLU A 280 -9.69 20.82 -11.90
C GLU A 280 -9.53 22.13 -11.11
N SER A 281 -10.07 22.17 -9.88
CA SER A 281 -9.99 23.34 -9.00
C SER A 281 -8.56 23.68 -8.57
N ARG A 282 -7.68 22.69 -8.38
CA ARG A 282 -6.27 22.89 -7.98
C ARG A 282 -5.33 23.21 -9.14
N CYS A 283 -5.62 22.70 -10.33
CA CYS A 283 -4.90 23.12 -11.55
C CYS A 283 -5.15 24.60 -11.84
N ILE A 284 -6.37 25.11 -11.59
CA ILE A 284 -6.70 26.52 -11.77
C ILE A 284 -6.03 27.40 -10.70
N SER A 285 -5.96 26.96 -9.44
CA SER A 285 -5.33 27.75 -8.37
C SER A 285 -3.81 27.93 -8.54
N HIS A 286 -3.11 26.92 -9.04
CA HIS A 286 -1.67 27.03 -9.33
C HIS A 286 -1.36 27.99 -10.49
N ILE A 287 -2.25 28.10 -11.48
CA ILE A 287 -2.09 29.06 -12.60
C ILE A 287 -2.36 30.51 -12.14
N SER A 288 -3.23 30.71 -11.15
CA SER A 288 -3.49 32.03 -10.56
C SER A 288 -2.40 32.53 -9.59
N GLU A 289 -1.65 31.65 -8.94
CA GLU A 289 -0.54 32.05 -8.05
C GLU A 289 0.74 32.43 -8.82
N GLU A 290 1.02 31.80 -9.97
CA GLU A 290 2.15 32.21 -10.83
C GLU A 290 1.91 33.55 -11.54
N SER A 291 0.65 33.92 -11.78
CA SER A 291 0.29 35.20 -12.41
C SER A 291 0.24 36.40 -11.45
N SER A 292 0.24 36.16 -10.14
CA SER A 292 0.22 37.20 -9.10
C SER A 292 1.60 37.50 -8.49
N LEU A 293 2.64 36.77 -8.91
CA LEU A 293 4.05 37.03 -8.58
C LEU A 293 4.81 37.79 -9.69
N SER A 294 4.12 38.20 -10.74
CA SER A 294 4.66 38.95 -11.88
C SER A 294 3.97 40.30 -12.09
N LEU A 295 3.90 41.12 -11.03
CA LEU A 295 3.63 42.56 -11.08
C LEU A 295 4.48 43.29 -10.04
#